data_AF-A0A955X2W9-F1
#
_entry.id   AF-A0A955X2W9-F1
#
_cell.length_a   1.000
_cell.length_b   1.000
_cell.length_c   1.000
_cell.angle_alpha   90.00
_cell.angle_beta   90.00
_cell.angle_gamma   90.00
#
_symmetry.space_group_name_H-M   'P 1'
#
loop_
_entity.id
_entity.type
_entity.pdbx_description
1 polymer ?
#
loop_
_entity_poly.entity_id
_entity_poly.type
_entity_poly.pdbx_seq_one_letter_code
_entity_poly.pdbx_strand_id
1 'polypeptide(L)'
;HELTHVVQARNAGGGASKRVSRPGEPAEREADALSRKAASGEPVTVAEASQGIHGDWMDDALNAVGDALNMRDNEVELDALEELEKFRAKAFTPLTDHAPSSGLGLFDVAFDAASGRMTVTLKVKYDFVNGNAASVAPGFRPEEFTWTGAEKAAWKTRYQTDVSAMWSSQHQFKSTKPHWDAMVVDTSVVVTEDAGDPHYVLSVSKYPDDADMTGSSVCDPGYHHSGAVCAQNAADAAGNRPNHGSGEFDSNDTRPEQKLDWGNATTPVQFGAGATALNGAARAALAPIITQLKGNAAAHVELTGHSNNVHKRGVDAAQGAIDNMDLARGRTAAVAAHLQAAGIGAERIQSRNVGEQGADDTAAWRRVDVQVGTRQTQNPGLHETGHMLGLGDEYTAIDPAYQAMVTNTTGQVLAQGNNESAMSMGSTVQPWHYSSFLEALRAVSGMNEWSL
;
A
#
# COMPACT_ATOMS: atom_id res chain seq x y z
N HIS A 1 31.71 -35.87 -8.54
CA HIS A 1 31.99 -36.63 -7.30
C HIS A 1 31.13 -37.91 -7.29
N GLU A 2 29.81 -37.83 -7.11
CA GLU A 2 28.89 -38.99 -7.07
C GLU A 2 29.02 -40.00 -8.23
N LEU A 3 29.18 -39.51 -9.46
CA LEU A 3 29.31 -40.38 -10.63
C LEU A 3 30.55 -41.28 -10.57
N THR A 4 31.62 -40.85 -9.89
CA THR A 4 32.84 -41.65 -9.69
C THR A 4 32.53 -42.88 -8.85
N HIS A 5 31.77 -42.72 -7.76
CA HIS A 5 31.39 -43.83 -6.88
C HIS A 5 30.50 -44.86 -7.59
N VAL A 6 29.59 -44.40 -8.48
CA VAL A 6 28.78 -45.29 -9.32
C VAL A 6 29.65 -46.17 -10.22
N VAL A 7 30.69 -45.61 -10.82
CA VAL A 7 31.62 -46.35 -11.69
C VAL A 7 32.48 -47.32 -10.87
N GLN A 8 32.96 -46.91 -9.70
CA GLN A 8 33.70 -47.77 -8.77
C GLN A 8 32.86 -48.98 -8.33
N ALA A 9 31.59 -48.78 -7.99
CA ALA A 9 30.66 -49.84 -7.58
C ALA A 9 30.40 -50.85 -8.70
N ARG A 10 30.27 -50.39 -9.95
CA ARG A 10 30.03 -51.25 -11.11
C ARG A 10 31.25 -52.11 -11.46
N ASN A 11 32.46 -51.56 -11.31
CA ASN A 11 33.71 -52.27 -11.59
C ASN A 11 34.08 -53.31 -10.51
N ALA A 12 33.56 -53.16 -9.28
CA ALA A 12 33.84 -54.06 -8.16
C ALA A 12 33.05 -55.40 -8.17
N GLY A 13 32.28 -55.69 -9.23
CA GLY A 13 31.72 -57.03 -9.47
C GLY A 13 30.60 -57.49 -8.53
N GLY A 14 29.83 -56.56 -7.93
CA GLY A 14 28.53 -56.84 -7.28
C GLY A 14 28.52 -57.74 -6.02
N GLY A 15 29.66 -58.29 -5.61
CA GLY A 15 29.73 -59.33 -4.56
C GLY A 15 30.42 -58.94 -3.25
N ALA A 16 30.81 -57.68 -3.06
CA ALA A 16 31.61 -57.28 -1.90
C ALA A 16 30.82 -56.54 -0.81
N SER A 17 31.26 -56.71 0.44
CA SER A 17 30.73 -56.08 1.66
C SER A 17 30.55 -54.57 1.49
N LYS A 18 29.29 -54.10 1.61
CA LYS A 18 28.91 -52.70 1.54
C LYS A 18 29.30 -51.99 2.84
N ARG A 19 30.46 -51.31 2.87
CA ARG A 19 30.76 -50.30 3.92
C ARG A 19 30.75 -48.91 3.29
N VAL A 20 30.28 -47.94 4.07
CA VAL A 20 30.25 -46.51 3.73
C VAL A 20 31.68 -45.97 3.84
N SER A 21 32.12 -45.24 2.82
CA SER A 21 33.41 -44.56 2.85
C SER A 21 33.36 -43.37 3.81
N ARG A 22 34.40 -43.21 4.63
CA ARG A 22 34.50 -42.09 5.58
C ARG A 22 35.28 -40.92 4.97
N PRO A 23 35.00 -39.67 5.38
CA PRO A 23 35.78 -38.51 4.95
C PRO A 23 37.29 -38.73 5.11
N GLY A 24 38.04 -38.57 4.02
CA GLY A 24 39.49 -38.79 3.99
C GLY A 24 39.92 -40.22 3.67
N GLU A 25 39.01 -41.15 3.40
CA GLU A 25 39.36 -42.44 2.83
C GLU A 25 39.82 -42.31 1.37
N PRO A 26 40.59 -43.29 0.85
CA PRO A 26 41.13 -43.23 -0.52
C PRO A 26 40.05 -43.00 -1.60
N ALA A 27 38.87 -43.62 -1.47
CA ALA A 27 37.75 -43.45 -2.39
C ALA A 27 37.29 -41.98 -2.51
N GLU A 28 37.12 -41.30 -1.36
CA GLU A 28 36.66 -39.91 -1.28
C GLU A 28 37.69 -38.96 -1.91
N ARG A 29 38.98 -39.17 -1.63
CA ARG A 29 40.05 -38.36 -2.21
C ARG A 29 40.15 -38.53 -3.72
N GLU A 30 39.95 -39.73 -4.24
CA GLU A 30 39.92 -40.00 -5.68
C GLU A 30 38.69 -39.33 -6.32
N ALA A 31 37.50 -39.47 -5.72
CA ALA A 31 36.27 -38.86 -6.22
C ALA A 31 36.35 -37.33 -6.27
N ASP A 32 36.93 -36.69 -5.25
CA ASP A 32 37.19 -35.25 -5.24
C ASP A 32 38.20 -34.82 -6.30
N ALA A 33 39.30 -35.57 -6.44
CA ALA A 33 40.31 -35.29 -7.45
C ALA A 33 39.75 -35.39 -8.87
N LEU A 34 38.92 -36.41 -9.14
CA LEU A 34 38.27 -36.60 -10.43
C LEU A 34 37.17 -35.56 -10.67
N SER A 35 36.43 -35.15 -9.64
CA SER A 35 35.43 -34.08 -9.76
C SER A 35 36.06 -32.74 -10.15
N ARG A 36 37.24 -32.42 -9.58
CA ARG A 36 38.00 -31.22 -9.95
C ARG A 36 38.50 -31.26 -11.40
N LYS A 37 39.01 -32.42 -11.85
CA LYS A 37 39.45 -32.61 -13.25
C LYS A 37 38.30 -32.55 -14.26
N ALA A 38 37.15 -33.13 -13.92
CA ALA A 38 35.95 -33.06 -14.74
C ALA A 38 35.44 -31.61 -14.86
N ALA A 39 35.45 -30.85 -13.75
CA ALA A 39 35.07 -29.44 -13.75
C ALA A 39 36.02 -28.56 -14.59
N SER A 40 37.28 -28.96 -14.76
CA SER A 40 38.24 -28.29 -15.66
C SER A 40 38.22 -28.80 -17.11
N GLY A 41 37.26 -29.66 -17.48
CA GLY A 41 37.10 -30.19 -18.84
C GLY A 41 38.14 -31.23 -19.25
N GLU A 42 38.91 -31.77 -18.30
CA GLU A 42 39.89 -32.82 -18.58
C GLU A 42 39.20 -34.20 -18.66
N PRO A 43 39.61 -35.07 -19.60
CA PRO A 43 39.13 -36.44 -19.65
C PRO A 43 39.59 -37.21 -18.40
N VAL A 44 38.63 -37.85 -17.73
CA VAL A 44 38.85 -38.57 -16.47
C VAL A 44 38.70 -40.08 -16.67
N THR A 45 39.63 -40.85 -16.08
CA THR A 45 39.59 -42.32 -16.05
C THR A 45 39.66 -42.76 -14.59
N VAL A 46 38.74 -43.61 -14.16
CA VAL A 46 38.67 -44.13 -12.78
C VAL A 46 39.54 -45.38 -12.68
N ALA A 47 40.55 -45.38 -11.81
CA ALA A 47 41.60 -46.41 -11.81
C ALA A 47 41.45 -47.43 -10.65
N GLU A 48 40.89 -47.03 -9.51
CA GLU A 48 40.71 -47.94 -8.37
C GLU A 48 39.27 -47.92 -7.83
N ALA A 49 38.72 -49.12 -7.61
CA ALA A 49 37.47 -49.29 -6.88
C ALA A 49 37.81 -49.68 -5.44
N SER A 50 37.93 -48.68 -4.55
CA SER A 50 37.80 -48.94 -3.11
C SER A 50 36.36 -48.71 -2.68
N GLN A 51 35.90 -49.58 -1.79
CA GLN A 51 34.50 -49.78 -1.43
C GLN A 51 33.94 -48.57 -0.70
N GLY A 52 33.10 -47.79 -1.38
CA GLY A 52 32.31 -46.73 -0.80
C GLY A 52 31.14 -46.43 -1.70
N ILE A 53 29.92 -46.73 -1.23
CA ILE A 53 28.69 -46.18 -1.80
C ILE A 53 28.24 -45.11 -0.82
N HIS A 54 28.21 -43.85 -1.26
CA HIS A 54 27.39 -42.83 -0.64
C HIS A 54 25.99 -42.93 -1.23
N GLY A 55 25.00 -43.02 -0.37
CA GLY A 55 23.59 -43.07 -0.76
C GLY A 55 22.74 -43.04 0.48
N ASP A 56 21.87 -42.04 0.54
CA ASP A 56 20.81 -41.71 1.51
C ASP A 56 19.95 -42.88 2.01
N TRP A 57 20.13 -44.11 1.54
CA TRP A 57 19.29 -45.23 1.95
C TRP A 57 19.43 -45.54 3.45
N MET A 58 20.58 -45.25 4.08
CA MET A 58 20.74 -45.40 5.53
C MET A 58 20.19 -44.21 6.29
N ASP A 59 20.19 -42.99 5.77
CA ASP A 59 19.55 -41.85 6.43
C ASP A 59 18.02 -41.95 6.29
N ASP A 60 17.50 -42.37 5.14
CA ASP A 60 16.08 -42.71 4.96
C ASP A 60 15.68 -43.93 5.81
N ALA A 61 16.53 -44.96 5.93
CA ALA A 61 16.22 -46.12 6.77
C ALA A 61 16.41 -45.83 8.27
N LEU A 62 17.33 -44.96 8.67
CA LEU A 62 17.52 -44.54 10.07
C LEU A 62 16.51 -43.46 10.47
N ASN A 63 15.99 -42.66 9.53
CA ASN A 63 14.79 -41.86 9.73
C ASN A 63 13.59 -42.78 9.86
N ALA A 64 13.33 -43.68 8.90
CA ALA A 64 12.20 -44.61 9.00
C ALA A 64 12.24 -45.54 10.24
N VAL A 65 13.43 -45.95 10.71
CA VAL A 65 13.58 -46.73 11.96
C VAL A 65 13.56 -45.84 13.20
N GLY A 66 14.07 -44.60 13.10
CA GLY A 66 13.98 -43.58 14.14
C GLY A 66 12.52 -43.24 14.43
N ASP A 67 11.77 -42.84 13.40
CA ASP A 67 10.34 -42.50 13.44
C ASP A 67 9.50 -43.67 13.95
N ALA A 68 9.86 -44.91 13.58
CA ALA A 68 9.18 -46.12 14.03
C ALA A 68 9.43 -46.46 15.50
N LEU A 69 10.52 -45.97 16.10
CA LEU A 69 10.92 -46.31 17.47
C LEU A 69 10.89 -45.12 18.44
N ASN A 70 10.71 -43.88 17.96
CA ASN A 70 10.66 -42.65 18.75
C ASN A 70 11.85 -42.55 19.73
N MET A 71 13.06 -42.83 19.23
CA MET A 71 14.27 -43.01 20.06
C MET A 71 15.22 -41.81 20.08
N ARG A 72 14.91 -40.72 19.36
CA ARG A 72 15.75 -39.51 19.36
C ARG A 72 15.29 -38.54 20.44
N ASP A 73 16.24 -37.94 21.14
CA ASP A 73 15.96 -36.96 22.20
C ASP A 73 15.21 -35.71 21.69
N ASN A 74 15.18 -35.48 20.37
CA ASN A 74 14.55 -34.35 19.69
C ASN A 74 13.49 -34.77 18.64
N GLU A 75 12.90 -35.97 18.74
CA GLU A 75 11.95 -36.47 17.73
C GLU A 75 10.78 -35.51 17.48
N VAL A 76 10.23 -34.92 18.54
CA VAL A 76 9.12 -33.95 18.45
C VAL A 76 9.48 -32.73 17.59
N GLU A 77 10.72 -32.27 17.65
CA GLU A 77 11.19 -31.16 16.83
C GLU A 77 11.37 -31.59 15.37
N LEU A 78 11.93 -32.77 15.13
CA LEU A 78 12.12 -33.31 13.78
C LEU A 78 10.78 -33.57 13.09
N ASP A 79 9.82 -34.20 13.77
CA ASP A 79 8.45 -34.40 13.29
C ASP A 79 7.82 -33.06 12.90
N ALA A 80 7.96 -32.05 13.75
CA ALA A 80 7.41 -30.72 13.48
C ALA A 80 8.07 -30.04 12.27
N LEU A 81 9.38 -30.22 12.07
CA LEU A 81 10.09 -29.70 10.89
C LEU A 81 9.66 -30.40 9.60
N GLU A 82 9.45 -31.72 9.63
CA GLU A 82 8.89 -32.44 8.49
C GLU A 82 7.45 -32.01 8.19
N GLU A 83 6.62 -31.82 9.22
CA GLU A 83 5.28 -31.28 9.05
C GLU A 83 5.31 -29.87 8.45
N LEU A 84 6.27 -29.03 8.86
CA LEU A 84 6.48 -27.70 8.29
C LEU A 84 6.85 -27.79 6.81
N GLU A 85 7.75 -28.70 6.43
CA GLU A 85 8.10 -28.91 5.02
C GLU A 85 6.90 -29.39 4.20
N LYS A 86 6.13 -30.35 4.71
CA LYS A 86 4.88 -30.82 4.09
C LYS A 86 3.86 -29.68 3.96
N PHE A 87 3.77 -28.80 4.96
CA PHE A 87 2.90 -27.62 4.92
C PHE A 87 3.35 -26.60 3.87
N ARG A 88 4.66 -26.32 3.79
CA ARG A 88 5.24 -25.43 2.77
C ARG A 88 5.02 -25.95 1.35
N ALA A 89 5.06 -27.27 1.16
CA ALA A 89 4.80 -27.91 -0.13
C ALA A 89 3.32 -27.94 -0.52
N LYS A 90 2.39 -27.64 0.40
CA LYS A 90 0.95 -27.68 0.14
C LYS A 90 0.52 -26.50 -0.72
N ALA A 91 -0.22 -26.79 -1.79
CA ALA A 91 -0.98 -25.79 -2.53
C ALA A 91 -2.29 -25.50 -1.81
N PHE A 92 -2.55 -24.23 -1.52
CA PHE A 92 -3.80 -23.78 -0.91
C PHE A 92 -4.73 -23.22 -1.99
N THR A 93 -6.01 -23.60 -1.92
CA THR A 93 -7.04 -23.00 -2.78
C THR A 93 -7.22 -21.54 -2.35
N PRO A 94 -7.15 -20.56 -3.27
CA PRO A 94 -7.43 -19.17 -2.93
C PRO A 94 -8.82 -18.99 -2.32
N LEU A 95 -8.93 -18.07 -1.36
CA LEU A 95 -10.22 -17.56 -0.91
C LEU A 95 -10.68 -16.49 -1.87
N THR A 96 -11.90 -16.61 -2.36
CA THR A 96 -12.55 -15.59 -3.19
C THR A 96 -13.60 -14.84 -2.39
N ASP A 97 -13.74 -13.54 -2.60
CA ASP A 97 -14.74 -12.69 -1.95
C ASP A 97 -14.75 -12.84 -0.41
N HIS A 98 -13.56 -12.85 0.21
CA HIS A 98 -13.43 -12.92 1.66
C HIS A 98 -14.00 -11.64 2.29
N ALA A 99 -15.02 -11.82 3.14
CA ALA A 99 -15.61 -10.78 3.96
C ALA A 99 -15.13 -10.95 5.42
N PRO A 100 -14.32 -10.02 5.94
CA PRO A 100 -13.87 -10.02 7.34
C PRO A 100 -15.01 -9.98 8.36
N SER A 101 -14.73 -10.43 9.59
CA SER A 101 -15.74 -10.46 10.65
C SER A 101 -16.20 -9.09 11.16
N SER A 102 -15.49 -8.02 10.78
CA SER A 102 -15.93 -6.63 10.99
C SER A 102 -17.20 -6.29 10.19
N GLY A 103 -17.55 -7.08 9.17
CA GLY A 103 -18.65 -6.76 8.25
C GLY A 103 -18.33 -5.65 7.24
N LEU A 104 -17.08 -5.20 7.20
CA LEU A 104 -16.52 -4.27 6.24
C LEU A 104 -15.55 -5.03 5.33
N GLY A 105 -15.29 -4.51 4.13
CA GLY A 105 -14.27 -5.06 3.24
C GLY A 105 -14.73 -6.25 2.40
N LEU A 106 -14.08 -6.40 1.24
CA LEU A 106 -14.24 -7.56 0.35
C LEU A 106 -12.99 -7.73 -0.51
N PHE A 107 -12.30 -8.87 -0.37
CA PHE A 107 -11.06 -9.13 -1.10
C PHE A 107 -10.79 -10.62 -1.32
N ASP A 108 -9.95 -10.94 -2.30
CA ASP A 108 -9.47 -12.31 -2.52
C ASP A 108 -8.15 -12.52 -1.78
N VAL A 109 -7.86 -13.76 -1.39
CA VAL A 109 -6.58 -14.13 -0.76
C VAL A 109 -6.00 -15.39 -1.39
N ALA A 110 -4.75 -15.31 -1.82
CA ALA A 110 -3.94 -16.46 -2.19
C ALA A 110 -2.76 -16.59 -1.23
N PHE A 111 -2.49 -17.80 -0.74
CA PHE A 111 -1.40 -18.07 0.18
C PHE A 111 -0.41 -19.09 -0.41
N ASP A 112 0.84 -18.66 -0.54
CA ASP A 112 1.98 -19.49 -0.91
C ASP A 112 2.84 -19.75 0.33
N ALA A 113 2.64 -20.91 0.94
CA ALA A 113 3.37 -21.31 2.13
C ALA A 113 4.85 -21.56 1.85
N ALA A 114 5.24 -21.93 0.62
CA ALA A 114 6.65 -22.20 0.29
C ALA A 114 7.49 -20.92 0.38
N SER A 115 6.98 -19.80 -0.13
CA SER A 115 7.64 -18.50 -0.05
C SER A 115 7.28 -17.69 1.19
N GLY A 116 6.27 -18.10 1.97
CA GLY A 116 5.77 -17.33 3.10
C GLY A 116 5.10 -16.04 2.62
N ARG A 117 4.36 -16.08 1.51
CA ARG A 117 3.69 -14.90 0.95
C ARG A 117 2.19 -15.09 0.89
N MET A 118 1.46 -14.10 1.40
CA MET A 118 0.02 -13.96 1.21
C MET A 118 -0.26 -12.77 0.29
N THR A 119 -0.97 -13.01 -0.81
CA THR A 119 -1.42 -11.96 -1.72
C THR A 119 -2.90 -11.67 -1.47
N VAL A 120 -3.17 -10.43 -1.07
CA VAL A 120 -4.52 -9.87 -0.91
C VAL A 120 -4.86 -9.10 -2.18
N THR A 121 -5.89 -9.52 -2.90
CA THR A 121 -6.30 -8.89 -4.16
C THR A 121 -7.61 -8.13 -4.00
N LEU A 122 -7.55 -6.83 -4.25
CA LEU A 122 -8.70 -5.95 -4.30
C LEU A 122 -9.10 -5.72 -5.77
N LYS A 123 -10.13 -6.42 -6.24
CA LYS A 123 -10.70 -6.25 -7.58
C LYS A 123 -11.55 -4.98 -7.61
N VAL A 124 -11.25 -4.06 -8.52
CA VAL A 124 -11.98 -2.79 -8.65
C VAL A 124 -12.40 -2.52 -10.08
N LYS A 125 -13.53 -1.85 -10.25
CA LYS A 125 -13.93 -1.23 -11.52
C LYS A 125 -13.81 0.27 -11.38
N TYR A 126 -13.18 0.94 -12.34
CA TYR A 126 -13.07 2.40 -12.34
C TYR A 126 -14.09 3.06 -13.25
N ASP A 127 -15.01 3.83 -12.66
CA ASP A 127 -15.98 4.68 -13.36
C ASP A 127 -15.52 6.14 -13.29
N PHE A 128 -14.70 6.54 -14.26
CA PHE A 128 -14.22 7.93 -14.34
C PHE A 128 -15.31 8.88 -14.83
N VAL A 129 -15.67 9.85 -13.99
CA VAL A 129 -16.68 10.86 -14.27
C VAL A 129 -16.05 12.25 -14.35
N ASN A 130 -16.58 13.10 -15.21
CA ASN A 130 -16.17 14.51 -15.23
C ASN A 130 -16.64 15.17 -13.94
N GLY A 131 -15.81 16.05 -13.37
CA GLY A 131 -16.14 16.73 -12.12
C GLY A 131 -17.20 17.80 -12.30
N ASN A 132 -17.76 18.23 -11.17
CA ASN A 132 -18.73 19.31 -11.11
C ASN A 132 -18.06 20.62 -10.73
N ALA A 133 -17.96 21.56 -11.67
CA ALA A 133 -17.37 22.87 -11.42
C ALA A 133 -18.09 23.68 -10.31
N ALA A 134 -19.36 23.38 -10.01
CA ALA A 134 -20.08 24.03 -8.92
C ALA A 134 -19.66 23.54 -7.52
N SER A 135 -18.91 22.43 -7.43
CA SER A 135 -18.41 21.90 -6.16
C SER A 135 -17.11 22.55 -5.69
N VAL A 136 -16.52 23.44 -6.50
CA VAL A 136 -15.25 24.12 -6.20
C VAL A 136 -15.37 25.64 -6.43
N ALA A 137 -14.30 26.37 -6.13
CA ALA A 137 -14.23 27.82 -6.37
C ALA A 137 -14.55 28.20 -7.83
N PRO A 138 -15.24 29.33 -8.08
CA PRO A 138 -15.48 29.79 -9.43
C PRO A 138 -14.17 30.20 -10.12
N GLY A 139 -14.14 30.09 -11.45
CA GLY A 139 -13.01 30.53 -12.28
C GLY A 139 -12.09 29.43 -12.80
N PHE A 140 -12.29 28.18 -12.37
CA PHE A 140 -11.71 27.04 -13.08
C PHE A 140 -12.38 26.86 -14.46
N ARG A 141 -11.59 26.47 -15.45
CA ARG A 141 -12.11 26.28 -16.82
C ARG A 141 -12.80 24.92 -16.94
N PRO A 142 -13.88 24.79 -17.73
CA PRO A 142 -14.62 23.53 -17.85
C PRO A 142 -13.78 22.32 -18.30
N GLU A 143 -12.79 22.55 -19.15
CA GLU A 143 -11.89 21.50 -19.63
C GLU A 143 -11.04 20.86 -18.52
N GLU A 144 -10.79 21.58 -17.41
CA GLU A 144 -9.99 21.11 -16.28
C GLU A 144 -10.72 20.05 -15.44
N PHE A 145 -12.03 19.91 -15.63
CA PHE A 145 -12.90 18.91 -15.01
C PHE A 145 -13.13 17.69 -15.89
N THR A 146 -12.48 17.62 -17.06
CA THR A 146 -12.66 16.53 -18.01
C THR A 146 -11.46 15.61 -17.99
N TRP A 147 -11.69 14.32 -17.76
CA TRP A 147 -10.63 13.33 -17.82
C TRP A 147 -10.11 13.14 -19.25
N THR A 148 -8.80 13.20 -19.42
CA THR A 148 -8.13 12.62 -20.59
C THR A 148 -7.79 11.14 -20.35
N GLY A 149 -7.56 10.38 -21.42
CA GLY A 149 -7.14 8.98 -21.30
C GLY A 149 -5.80 8.80 -20.57
N ALA A 150 -4.86 9.72 -20.77
CA ALA A 150 -3.56 9.70 -20.10
C ALA A 150 -3.69 9.93 -18.59
N GLU A 151 -4.53 10.87 -18.17
CA GLU A 151 -4.78 11.14 -16.76
C GLU A 151 -5.48 9.96 -16.07
N LYS A 152 -6.46 9.31 -16.72
CA LYS A 152 -7.10 8.10 -16.17
C LYS A 152 -6.07 7.00 -15.92
N ALA A 153 -5.19 6.74 -16.88
CA ALA A 153 -4.12 5.75 -16.74
C ALA A 153 -3.15 6.12 -15.60
N ALA A 154 -2.73 7.39 -15.54
CA ALA A 154 -1.84 7.87 -14.49
C ALA A 154 -2.46 7.76 -13.09
N TRP A 155 -3.76 8.07 -12.95
CA TRP A 155 -4.47 7.95 -11.68
C TRP A 155 -4.58 6.47 -11.26
N LYS A 156 -4.93 5.55 -12.17
CA LYS A 156 -4.99 4.11 -11.88
C LYS A 156 -3.63 3.59 -11.37
N THR A 157 -2.55 3.88 -12.11
CA THR A 157 -1.21 3.44 -11.74
C THR A 157 -0.79 4.00 -10.39
N ARG A 158 -1.08 5.28 -10.12
CA ARG A 158 -0.79 5.91 -8.82
C ARG A 158 -1.56 5.23 -7.71
N TYR A 159 -2.87 5.09 -7.83
CA TYR A 159 -3.71 4.46 -6.82
C TYR A 159 -3.23 3.03 -6.51
N GLN A 160 -2.97 2.21 -7.52
CA GLN A 160 -2.44 0.85 -7.35
C GLN A 160 -1.09 0.83 -6.63
N THR A 161 -0.17 1.72 -7.02
CA THR A 161 1.16 1.84 -6.43
C THR A 161 1.08 2.27 -4.98
N ASP A 162 0.29 3.31 -4.69
CA ASP A 162 0.17 3.91 -3.37
C ASP A 162 -0.55 2.98 -2.38
N VAL A 163 -1.59 2.26 -2.82
CA VAL A 163 -2.25 1.22 -2.03
C VAL A 163 -1.27 0.10 -1.69
N SER A 164 -0.54 -0.40 -2.69
CA SER A 164 0.43 -1.47 -2.46
C SER A 164 1.54 -1.02 -1.50
N ALA A 165 2.07 0.19 -1.68
CA ALA A 165 3.12 0.76 -0.84
C ALA A 165 2.66 0.98 0.61
N MET A 166 1.42 1.42 0.84
CA MET A 166 0.90 1.67 2.17
C MET A 166 0.53 0.39 2.90
N TRP A 167 -0.14 -0.55 2.23
CA TRP A 167 -0.77 -1.69 2.91
C TRP A 167 0.02 -3.00 2.82
N SER A 168 1.05 -3.11 1.99
CA SER A 168 1.89 -4.33 1.90
C SER A 168 3.07 -4.29 2.86
N SER A 169 3.44 -5.46 3.39
CA SER A 169 4.68 -5.71 4.16
C SER A 169 4.96 -4.69 5.27
N GLN A 170 3.91 -4.12 5.88
CA GLN A 170 4.05 -3.24 7.04
C GLN A 170 4.24 -4.06 8.32
N HIS A 171 3.57 -5.21 8.39
CA HIS A 171 3.63 -6.17 9.48
C HIS A 171 3.68 -7.60 8.92
N GLN A 172 4.15 -8.55 9.72
CA GLN A 172 4.30 -9.95 9.32
C GLN A 172 3.53 -10.86 10.26
N PHE A 173 3.01 -11.97 9.75
CA PHE A 173 2.45 -13.01 10.62
C PHE A 173 3.51 -14.06 10.95
N LYS A 174 3.44 -14.60 12.15
CA LYS A 174 4.32 -15.68 12.62
C LYS A 174 3.50 -16.86 13.04
N SER A 175 3.97 -18.06 12.73
CA SER A 175 3.38 -19.28 13.26
C SER A 175 3.61 -19.35 14.76
N THR A 176 2.56 -19.66 15.51
CA THR A 176 2.63 -19.99 16.95
C THR A 176 2.61 -21.50 17.20
N LYS A 177 2.56 -22.30 16.13
CA LYS A 177 2.69 -23.75 16.22
C LYS A 177 4.11 -24.10 16.71
N PRO A 178 4.26 -24.99 17.71
CA PRO A 178 5.58 -25.36 18.24
C PRO A 178 6.56 -25.79 17.15
N HIS A 179 7.82 -25.32 17.25
CA HIS A 179 8.93 -25.59 16.32
C HIS A 179 8.75 -25.04 14.90
N TRP A 180 7.72 -24.22 14.65
CA TRP A 180 7.49 -23.55 13.35
C TRP A 180 7.93 -22.08 13.38
N ASP A 181 8.83 -21.70 14.27
CA ASP A 181 9.28 -20.31 14.47
C ASP A 181 9.87 -19.68 13.20
N ALA A 182 10.38 -20.51 12.28
CA ALA A 182 10.89 -20.10 10.98
C ALA A 182 9.80 -19.79 9.93
N MET A 183 8.53 -20.06 10.24
CA MET A 183 7.40 -19.79 9.34
C MET A 183 6.86 -18.39 9.59
N VAL A 184 7.20 -17.50 8.67
CA VAL A 184 6.78 -16.10 8.65
C VAL A 184 6.02 -15.84 7.35
N VAL A 185 4.98 -15.01 7.41
CA VAL A 185 4.16 -14.64 6.26
C VAL A 185 4.19 -13.14 6.04
N ASP A 186 4.64 -12.74 4.86
CA ASP A 186 4.55 -11.38 4.33
C ASP A 186 3.24 -11.17 3.58
N THR A 187 2.60 -10.03 3.81
CA THR A 187 1.38 -9.64 3.09
C THR A 187 1.72 -8.74 1.90
N SER A 188 1.14 -9.03 0.73
CA SER A 188 1.21 -8.19 -0.47
C SER A 188 -0.20 -7.82 -0.90
N VAL A 189 -0.54 -6.53 -0.79
CA VAL A 189 -1.83 -5.98 -1.24
C VAL A 189 -1.68 -5.50 -2.67
N VAL A 190 -2.57 -5.97 -3.54
CA VAL A 190 -2.60 -5.66 -4.97
C VAL A 190 -4.01 -5.22 -5.37
N VAL A 191 -4.10 -4.10 -6.08
CA VAL A 191 -5.34 -3.65 -6.70
C VAL A 191 -5.36 -4.08 -8.16
N THR A 192 -6.39 -4.81 -8.55
CA THR A 192 -6.57 -5.30 -9.93
C THR A 192 -7.83 -4.70 -10.52
N GLU A 193 -7.76 -4.21 -11.76
CA GLU A 193 -8.96 -3.79 -12.47
C GLU A 193 -9.74 -5.01 -12.97
N ASP A 194 -10.98 -5.17 -12.51
CA ASP A 194 -11.91 -6.19 -12.98
C ASP A 194 -13.30 -5.55 -13.14
N ALA A 195 -13.72 -5.35 -14.38
CA ALA A 195 -15.02 -4.77 -14.68
C ALA A 195 -16.16 -5.80 -14.70
N GLY A 196 -15.82 -7.10 -14.76
CA GLY A 196 -16.79 -8.19 -14.83
C GLY A 196 -17.21 -8.68 -13.45
N ASP A 197 -16.27 -8.71 -12.52
CA ASP A 197 -16.47 -9.17 -11.14
C ASP A 197 -15.68 -8.32 -10.12
N PRO A 198 -15.98 -7.01 -10.01
CA PRO A 198 -15.31 -6.15 -9.04
C PRO A 198 -15.78 -6.45 -7.61
N HIS A 199 -14.87 -6.35 -6.64
CA HIS A 199 -15.27 -6.19 -5.24
C HIS A 199 -15.85 -4.80 -4.98
N TYR A 200 -15.33 -3.78 -5.68
CA TYR A 200 -15.78 -2.39 -5.56
C TYR A 200 -15.83 -1.66 -6.88
N VAL A 201 -16.85 -0.81 -7.06
CA VAL A 201 -16.93 0.15 -8.15
C VAL A 201 -16.51 1.53 -7.64
N LEU A 202 -15.44 2.08 -8.21
CA LEU A 202 -14.86 3.36 -7.82
C LEU A 202 -15.28 4.45 -8.81
N SER A 203 -16.15 5.35 -8.39
CA SER A 203 -16.50 6.55 -9.15
C SER A 203 -15.45 7.63 -8.89
N VAL A 204 -14.68 8.00 -9.92
CA VAL A 204 -13.55 8.93 -9.78
C VAL A 204 -13.81 10.24 -10.53
N SER A 205 -14.06 11.31 -9.79
CA SER A 205 -14.36 12.64 -10.33
C SER A 205 -13.09 13.43 -10.67
N LYS A 206 -13.02 14.05 -11.86
CA LYS A 206 -11.88 14.92 -12.23
C LYS A 206 -12.08 16.34 -11.69
N TYR A 207 -11.11 16.80 -10.93
CA TYR A 207 -10.98 18.20 -10.53
C TYR A 207 -9.62 18.77 -10.94
N PRO A 208 -9.50 20.10 -11.07
CA PRO A 208 -8.21 20.76 -11.22
C PRO A 208 -7.25 20.36 -10.09
N ASP A 209 -5.97 20.24 -10.42
CA ASP A 209 -4.91 19.78 -9.52
C ASP A 209 -4.70 20.72 -8.32
N ASP A 210 -5.05 21.99 -8.50
CA ASP A 210 -4.96 23.08 -7.52
C ASP A 210 -6.34 23.51 -6.99
N ALA A 211 -7.39 22.74 -7.27
CA ALA A 211 -8.65 22.84 -6.56
C ALA A 211 -8.53 22.16 -5.19
N ASP A 212 -9.42 22.55 -4.26
CA ASP A 212 -9.56 21.85 -2.99
C ASP A 212 -10.12 20.44 -3.20
N MET A 213 -9.90 19.56 -2.24
CA MET A 213 -10.48 18.22 -2.24
C MET A 213 -11.97 18.31 -1.93
N THR A 214 -12.79 17.59 -2.69
CA THR A 214 -14.25 17.66 -2.52
C THR A 214 -14.79 16.60 -1.55
N GLY A 215 -14.01 15.53 -1.33
CA GLY A 215 -14.28 14.47 -0.37
C GLY A 215 -14.08 13.08 -0.97
N SER A 216 -13.93 12.09 -0.10
CA SER A 216 -13.89 10.66 -0.45
C SER A 216 -14.87 9.91 0.43
N SER A 217 -15.40 8.79 -0.06
CA SER A 217 -16.15 7.84 0.79
C SER A 217 -16.17 6.44 0.20
N VAL A 218 -16.26 5.42 1.05
CA VAL A 218 -16.53 4.03 0.67
C VAL A 218 -17.79 3.51 1.35
N CYS A 219 -18.54 2.70 0.62
CA CYS A 219 -19.68 1.95 1.11
C CYS A 219 -19.46 0.46 0.84
N ASP A 220 -19.37 -0.33 1.90
CA ASP A 220 -19.15 -1.78 1.82
C ASP A 220 -20.32 -2.56 1.20
N PRO A 221 -20.05 -3.74 0.61
CA PRO A 221 -21.10 -4.61 0.08
C PRO A 221 -22.15 -4.92 1.15
N GLY A 222 -23.43 -4.77 0.81
CA GLY A 222 -24.54 -5.07 1.73
C GLY A 222 -24.75 -4.06 2.86
N TYR A 223 -23.85 -3.09 3.06
CA TYR A 223 -24.03 -2.00 4.01
C TYR A 223 -24.91 -0.90 3.40
N HIS A 224 -25.99 -0.55 4.11
CA HIS A 224 -26.92 0.51 3.69
C HIS A 224 -27.07 1.51 4.82
N HIS A 225 -26.40 2.66 4.71
CA HIS A 225 -26.90 3.81 5.46
C HIS A 225 -28.24 4.25 4.87
N SER A 226 -29.19 4.60 5.73
CA SER A 226 -30.41 5.28 5.33
C SER A 226 -30.05 6.70 4.87
N GLY A 227 -29.74 6.88 3.58
CA GLY A 227 -29.36 8.18 3.01
C GLY A 227 -28.82 8.09 1.58
N ALA A 228 -28.62 9.24 0.95
CA ALA A 228 -28.10 9.36 -0.42
C ALA A 228 -26.65 8.86 -0.60
N VAL A 229 -25.89 8.69 0.49
CA VAL A 229 -24.44 8.46 0.49
C VAL A 229 -24.04 7.06 -0.01
N CYS A 230 -24.88 6.04 0.19
CA CYS A 230 -24.63 4.68 -0.31
C CYS A 230 -25.72 4.23 -1.30
N ALA A 231 -26.34 5.17 -2.01
CA ALA A 231 -27.43 4.88 -2.96
C ALA A 231 -26.97 3.96 -4.10
N GLN A 232 -25.67 3.93 -4.42
CA GLN A 232 -25.09 3.05 -5.43
C GLN A 232 -25.15 1.56 -5.03
N ASN A 233 -25.23 1.27 -3.73
CA ASN A 233 -25.43 -0.08 -3.21
C ASN A 233 -26.92 -0.44 -3.05
N ALA A 234 -27.85 0.44 -3.44
CA ALA A 234 -29.27 0.18 -3.32
C ALA A 234 -29.71 -1.02 -4.17
N ALA A 235 -30.75 -1.72 -3.72
CA ALA A 235 -31.36 -2.77 -4.52
C ALA A 235 -31.93 -2.18 -5.82
N ASP A 236 -31.80 -2.92 -6.92
CA ASP A 236 -32.45 -2.60 -8.18
C ASP A 236 -33.99 -2.63 -8.04
N ALA A 237 -34.70 -2.24 -9.11
CA ALA A 237 -36.17 -2.24 -9.10
C ALA A 237 -36.79 -3.66 -8.89
N ALA A 238 -35.99 -4.72 -9.04
CA ALA A 238 -36.37 -6.11 -8.79
C ALA A 238 -35.99 -6.59 -7.37
N GLY A 239 -35.34 -5.75 -6.55
CA GLY A 239 -34.90 -6.07 -5.20
C GLY A 239 -33.55 -6.78 -5.13
N ASN A 240 -32.83 -6.95 -6.25
CA ASN A 240 -31.50 -7.54 -6.25
C ASN A 240 -30.48 -6.49 -5.80
N ARG A 241 -29.55 -6.88 -4.93
CA ARG A 241 -28.48 -6.00 -4.47
C ARG A 241 -27.19 -6.32 -5.22
N PRO A 242 -26.37 -5.31 -5.54
CA PRO A 242 -25.02 -5.57 -6.02
C PRO A 242 -24.24 -6.35 -4.95
N ASN A 243 -23.45 -7.34 -5.39
CA ASN A 243 -22.56 -8.11 -4.52
C ASN A 243 -21.18 -7.45 -4.38
N HIS A 244 -21.12 -6.14 -4.60
CA HIS A 244 -19.91 -5.33 -4.56
C HIS A 244 -20.17 -4.07 -3.74
N GLY A 245 -19.11 -3.46 -3.23
CA GLY A 245 -19.16 -2.13 -2.62
C GLY A 245 -19.07 -1.02 -3.67
N SER A 246 -19.13 0.23 -3.20
CA SER A 246 -18.93 1.42 -4.01
C SER A 246 -17.95 2.36 -3.32
N GLY A 247 -17.22 3.15 -4.09
CA GLY A 247 -16.38 4.21 -3.56
C GLY A 247 -16.48 5.48 -4.40
N GLU A 248 -16.58 6.63 -3.74
CA GLU A 248 -16.53 7.94 -4.37
C GLU A 248 -15.17 8.56 -4.08
N PHE A 249 -14.44 8.85 -5.16
CA PHE A 249 -13.10 9.41 -5.12
C PHE A 249 -13.04 10.62 -6.04
N ASP A 250 -12.04 11.45 -5.80
CA ASP A 250 -11.66 12.53 -6.67
C ASP A 250 -10.21 12.42 -7.16
N SER A 251 -9.85 13.19 -8.18
CA SER A 251 -8.52 13.14 -8.80
C SER A 251 -7.39 13.64 -7.88
N ASN A 252 -7.72 14.21 -6.72
CA ASN A 252 -6.80 14.79 -5.77
C ASN A 252 -6.61 13.91 -4.51
N ASP A 253 -7.50 12.95 -4.24
CA ASP A 253 -7.44 12.05 -3.07
C ASP A 253 -6.10 11.31 -2.91
N THR A 254 -5.56 10.79 -4.01
CA THR A 254 -4.32 10.00 -3.99
C THR A 254 -3.06 10.86 -3.93
N ARG A 255 -3.18 12.18 -4.06
CA ARG A 255 -2.01 13.08 -4.16
C ARG A 255 -1.31 13.24 -2.82
N PRO A 256 -0.05 12.80 -2.66
CA PRO A 256 0.68 12.95 -1.40
C PRO A 256 0.92 14.42 -1.03
N GLU A 257 0.91 15.32 -2.02
CA GLU A 257 1.12 16.75 -1.84
C GLU A 257 -0.11 17.48 -1.31
N GLN A 258 -1.33 16.95 -1.43
CA GLN A 258 -2.59 17.61 -1.04
C GLN A 258 -2.86 17.64 0.48
N LYS A 259 -1.83 17.37 1.28
CA LYS A 259 -1.91 16.75 2.62
C LYS A 259 -1.12 17.55 3.65
N LEU A 260 -1.69 18.68 4.04
CA LEU A 260 -1.14 19.57 5.05
C LEU A 260 -2.08 19.71 6.23
N ASP A 261 -1.48 19.83 7.40
CA ASP A 261 -2.16 19.84 8.69
C ASP A 261 -3.04 21.09 8.84
N TRP A 262 -4.34 20.82 8.98
CA TRP A 262 -5.39 21.84 9.05
C TRP A 262 -5.29 22.54 10.41
N GLY A 263 -5.16 23.87 10.39
CA GLY A 263 -5.11 24.70 11.61
C GLY A 263 -3.76 25.35 11.91
N ASN A 264 -2.73 25.13 11.07
CA ASN A 264 -1.50 25.88 11.15
C ASN A 264 -1.73 27.38 10.86
N ALA A 265 -0.97 28.25 11.53
CA ALA A 265 -1.10 29.69 11.35
C ALA A 265 -0.76 30.11 9.90
N THR A 266 -1.62 30.92 9.31
CA THR A 266 -1.45 31.42 7.95
C THR A 266 -0.71 32.76 7.94
N THR A 267 0.29 32.89 7.07
CA THR A 267 0.99 34.14 6.80
C THR A 267 0.55 34.71 5.44
N PRO A 268 -0.19 35.83 5.40
CA PRO A 268 -0.64 36.42 4.14
C PRO A 268 0.49 37.18 3.44
N VAL A 269 0.77 36.83 2.19
CA VAL A 269 1.73 37.50 1.30
C VAL A 269 0.96 38.37 0.30
N GLN A 270 1.07 39.69 0.44
CA GLN A 270 0.28 40.66 -0.32
C GLN A 270 0.88 40.99 -1.70
N PHE A 271 0.01 41.23 -2.68
CA PHE A 271 0.32 41.59 -4.06
C PHE A 271 -0.36 42.90 -4.48
N GLY A 272 0.22 43.54 -5.50
CA GLY A 272 -0.40 44.69 -6.16
C GLY A 272 -1.68 44.34 -6.93
N ALA A 273 -2.49 45.35 -7.21
CA ALA A 273 -3.68 45.21 -8.06
C ALA A 273 -3.29 44.64 -9.45
N GLY A 274 -3.94 43.56 -9.87
CA GLY A 274 -3.67 42.89 -11.15
C GLY A 274 -2.23 42.36 -11.29
N ALA A 275 -1.47 42.26 -10.20
CA ALA A 275 -0.06 41.86 -10.24
C ALA A 275 0.14 40.45 -9.67
N THR A 276 1.08 39.73 -10.28
CA THR A 276 1.60 38.42 -9.85
C THR A 276 3.04 38.49 -9.33
N ALA A 277 3.72 39.63 -9.51
CA ALA A 277 5.12 39.78 -9.11
C ALA A 277 5.26 40.10 -7.61
N LEU A 278 6.20 39.42 -6.94
CA LEU A 278 6.58 39.68 -5.56
C LEU A 278 7.35 41.01 -5.42
N ASN A 279 6.81 41.94 -4.63
CA ASN A 279 7.51 43.17 -4.23
C ASN A 279 8.43 42.93 -3.01
N GLY A 280 9.13 43.97 -2.56
CA GLY A 280 10.05 43.87 -1.43
C GLY A 280 9.39 43.44 -0.11
N ALA A 281 8.18 43.92 0.16
CA ALA A 281 7.43 43.55 1.37
C ALA A 281 7.00 42.08 1.35
N ALA A 282 6.52 41.59 0.20
CA ALA A 282 6.16 40.19 0.01
C ALA A 282 7.35 39.24 0.22
N ARG A 283 8.53 39.62 -0.31
CA ARG A 283 9.78 38.86 -0.08
C ARG A 283 10.20 38.89 1.39
N ALA A 284 10.06 40.02 2.06
CA ALA A 284 10.35 40.13 3.50
C ALA A 284 9.41 39.23 4.33
N ALA A 285 8.13 39.12 3.98
CA ALA A 285 7.18 38.22 4.63
C ALA A 285 7.52 36.73 4.45
N LEU A 286 8.13 36.36 3.32
CA LEU A 286 8.56 34.97 3.04
C LEU A 286 9.87 34.57 3.73
N ALA A 287 10.71 35.52 4.16
CA ALA A 287 11.98 35.24 4.83
C ALA A 287 11.87 34.35 6.09
N PRO A 288 10.94 34.59 7.04
CA PRO A 288 10.76 33.70 8.20
C PRO A 288 10.28 32.30 7.79
N ILE A 289 9.39 32.19 6.80
CA ILE A 289 8.91 30.90 6.26
C ILE A 289 10.06 30.10 5.65
N ILE A 290 10.92 30.74 4.85
CA ILE A 290 12.11 30.11 4.28
C ILE A 290 13.03 29.60 5.39
N THR A 291 13.20 30.39 6.45
CA THR A 291 14.03 30.00 7.61
C THR A 291 13.43 28.77 8.31
N GLN A 292 12.11 28.74 8.52
CA GLN A 292 11.40 27.61 9.10
C GLN A 292 11.54 26.33 8.24
N LEU A 293 11.31 26.44 6.93
CA LEU A 293 11.41 25.31 6.00
C LEU A 293 12.85 24.78 5.87
N LYS A 294 13.86 25.65 5.98
CA LYS A 294 15.27 25.22 6.01
C LYS A 294 15.66 24.58 7.34
N GLY A 295 15.08 25.06 8.44
CA GLY A 295 15.33 24.53 9.78
C GLY A 295 14.71 23.16 10.03
N ASN A 296 13.71 22.76 9.24
CA ASN A 296 13.06 21.46 9.35
C ASN A 296 12.82 20.86 7.96
N ALA A 297 13.58 19.81 7.60
CA ALA A 297 13.46 19.14 6.30
C ALA A 297 12.10 18.44 6.11
N ALA A 298 11.41 18.06 7.19
CA ALA A 298 10.08 17.46 7.15
C ALA A 298 8.95 18.51 7.08
N ALA A 299 9.26 19.80 7.18
CA ALA A 299 8.25 20.83 7.00
C ALA A 299 7.83 20.95 5.52
N HIS A 300 6.59 21.27 5.27
CA HIS A 300 6.02 21.52 3.95
C HIS A 300 5.24 22.83 3.98
N VAL A 301 4.88 23.36 2.81
CA VAL A 301 4.17 24.63 2.71
C VAL A 301 2.98 24.55 1.76
N GLU A 302 1.82 25.02 2.22
CA GLU A 302 0.64 25.27 1.40
C GLU A 302 0.63 26.73 0.95
N LEU A 303 0.32 26.94 -0.32
CA LEU A 303 0.13 28.25 -0.92
C LEU A 303 -1.31 28.34 -1.40
N THR A 304 -2.14 29.14 -0.73
CA THR A 304 -3.53 29.35 -1.16
C THR A 304 -3.64 30.71 -1.86
N GLY A 305 -3.85 30.68 -3.17
CA GLY A 305 -3.95 31.85 -4.02
C GLY A 305 -5.33 32.48 -3.99
N HIS A 306 -5.36 33.79 -3.74
CA HIS A 306 -6.57 34.59 -3.77
C HIS A 306 -6.46 35.72 -4.81
N SER A 307 -7.61 36.14 -5.31
CA SER A 307 -7.83 37.40 -6.00
C SER A 307 -9.06 38.12 -5.44
N ASN A 308 -9.12 39.43 -5.64
CA ASN A 308 -10.31 40.19 -5.32
C ASN A 308 -11.37 40.04 -6.42
N ASN A 309 -12.62 40.41 -6.18
CA ASN A 309 -13.73 40.23 -7.13
C ASN A 309 -13.83 41.32 -8.23
N VAL A 310 -12.72 42.04 -8.50
CA VAL A 310 -12.71 43.13 -9.49
C VAL A 310 -12.41 42.57 -10.88
N HIS A 311 -13.39 42.66 -11.78
CA HIS A 311 -13.27 42.22 -13.17
C HIS A 311 -12.79 43.34 -14.09
N LYS A 312 -12.12 42.97 -15.19
CA LYS A 312 -11.77 43.92 -16.25
C LYS A 312 -13.05 44.48 -16.88
N ARG A 313 -13.04 45.77 -17.22
CA ARG A 313 -14.18 46.41 -17.90
C ARG A 313 -14.47 45.69 -19.22
N GLY A 314 -15.74 45.36 -19.44
CA GLY A 314 -16.20 44.73 -20.68
C GLY A 314 -16.05 43.21 -20.71
N VAL A 315 -15.62 42.60 -19.60
CA VAL A 315 -15.58 41.14 -19.42
C VAL A 315 -16.82 40.73 -18.62
N ASP A 316 -17.44 39.61 -18.99
CA ASP A 316 -18.56 39.06 -18.21
C ASP A 316 -18.07 38.40 -16.91
N ALA A 317 -19.00 38.05 -16.02
CA ALA A 317 -18.64 37.51 -14.71
C ALA A 317 -17.91 36.16 -14.79
N ALA A 318 -18.24 35.31 -15.76
CA ALA A 318 -17.63 33.99 -15.90
C ALA A 318 -16.17 34.12 -16.33
N GLN A 319 -15.90 34.91 -17.36
CA GLN A 319 -14.55 35.20 -17.80
C GLN A 319 -13.78 36.03 -16.77
N GLY A 320 -14.46 36.92 -16.03
CA GLY A 320 -13.88 37.67 -14.90
C GLY A 320 -13.38 36.75 -13.79
N ALA A 321 -14.16 35.72 -13.42
CA ALA A 321 -13.75 34.70 -12.46
C ALA A 321 -12.55 33.89 -12.96
N ILE A 322 -12.50 33.53 -14.25
CA ILE A 322 -11.35 32.84 -14.86
C ILE A 322 -10.09 33.72 -14.78
N ASP A 323 -10.19 34.99 -15.18
CA ASP A 323 -9.09 35.94 -15.08
C ASP A 323 -8.56 36.08 -13.63
N ASN A 324 -9.47 36.02 -12.64
CA ASN A 324 -9.12 36.09 -11.22
C ASN A 324 -8.51 34.79 -10.68
N MET A 325 -8.95 33.62 -11.17
CA MET A 325 -8.30 32.34 -10.90
C MET A 325 -6.87 32.31 -11.48
N ASP A 326 -6.67 32.81 -12.70
CA ASP A 326 -5.34 32.94 -13.31
C ASP A 326 -4.42 33.87 -12.52
N LEU A 327 -4.96 34.98 -11.97
CA LEU A 327 -4.21 35.85 -11.08
C LEU A 327 -3.79 35.14 -9.78
N ALA A 328 -4.69 34.37 -9.17
CA ALA A 328 -4.37 33.56 -7.99
C ALA A 328 -3.24 32.56 -8.30
N ARG A 329 -3.36 31.81 -9.40
CA ARG A 329 -2.33 30.87 -9.90
C ARG A 329 -0.99 31.55 -10.16
N GLY A 330 -1.01 32.71 -10.82
CA GLY A 330 0.21 33.47 -11.09
C GLY A 330 0.92 33.94 -9.81
N ARG A 331 0.16 34.27 -8.76
CA ARG A 331 0.71 34.66 -7.46
C ARG A 331 1.30 33.46 -6.70
N THR A 332 0.59 32.34 -6.64
CA THR A 332 1.11 31.11 -5.99
C THR A 332 2.36 30.61 -6.70
N ALA A 333 2.38 30.62 -8.05
CA ALA A 333 3.57 30.31 -8.84
C ALA A 333 4.76 31.24 -8.51
N ALA A 334 4.53 32.54 -8.33
CA ALA A 334 5.58 33.48 -7.97
C ALA A 334 6.14 33.23 -6.56
N VAL A 335 5.29 32.87 -5.59
CA VAL A 335 5.73 32.46 -4.24
C VAL A 335 6.53 31.17 -4.32
N ALA A 336 6.01 30.13 -5.00
CA ALA A 336 6.67 28.84 -5.16
C ALA A 336 8.07 29.00 -5.78
N ALA A 337 8.19 29.76 -6.88
CA ALA A 337 9.46 30.05 -7.51
C ALA A 337 10.45 30.76 -6.58
N HIS A 338 9.97 31.65 -5.70
CA HIS A 338 10.83 32.31 -4.72
C HIS A 338 11.33 31.35 -3.64
N LEU A 339 10.48 30.45 -3.15
CA LEU A 339 10.86 29.41 -2.19
C LEU A 339 11.87 28.42 -2.81
N GLN A 340 11.64 28.00 -4.06
CA GLN A 340 12.55 27.13 -4.81
C GLN A 340 13.91 27.79 -5.05
N ALA A 341 13.94 29.07 -5.43
CA ALA A 341 15.18 29.83 -5.56
C ALA A 341 15.95 29.96 -4.25
N ALA A 342 15.26 29.84 -3.10
CA ALA A 342 15.88 29.78 -1.79
C ALA A 342 16.38 28.36 -1.41
N GLY A 343 16.15 27.35 -2.24
CA GLY A 343 16.59 25.97 -2.04
C GLY A 343 15.55 25.04 -1.41
N ILE A 344 14.27 25.43 -1.37
CA ILE A 344 13.18 24.53 -0.95
C ILE A 344 12.79 23.63 -2.14
N GLY A 345 12.78 22.31 -1.94
CA GLY A 345 12.39 21.36 -2.98
C GLY A 345 10.94 21.53 -3.44
N ALA A 346 10.67 21.27 -4.71
CA ALA A 346 9.34 21.42 -5.31
C ALA A 346 8.31 20.48 -4.65
N GLU A 347 8.73 19.29 -4.26
CA GLU A 347 7.96 18.29 -3.53
C GLU A 347 7.51 18.76 -2.13
N ARG A 348 8.06 19.88 -1.65
CA ARG A 348 7.71 20.49 -0.37
C ARG A 348 6.70 21.63 -0.48
N ILE A 349 6.30 22.00 -1.69
CA ILE A 349 5.44 23.15 -1.97
C ILE A 349 4.16 22.67 -2.64
N GLN A 350 3.04 22.92 -1.98
CA GLN A 350 1.70 22.67 -2.51
C GLN A 350 1.04 24.01 -2.86
N SER A 351 0.25 24.04 -3.93
CA SER A 351 -0.57 25.21 -4.28
C SER A 351 -2.04 24.82 -4.40
N ARG A 352 -2.90 25.63 -3.78
CA ARG A 352 -4.35 25.66 -3.99
C ARG A 352 -4.73 27.04 -4.49
N ASN A 353 -5.77 27.15 -5.31
CA ASN A 353 -6.24 28.45 -5.78
C ASN A 353 -7.76 28.52 -5.65
N VAL A 354 -8.24 29.59 -5.02
CA VAL A 354 -9.67 29.84 -4.82
C VAL A 354 -10.18 31.03 -5.62
N GLY A 355 -9.32 31.66 -6.42
CA GLY A 355 -9.67 32.82 -7.24
C GLY A 355 -10.34 33.91 -6.40
N GLU A 356 -11.56 34.28 -6.77
CA GLU A 356 -12.37 35.30 -6.10
C GLU A 356 -13.41 34.75 -5.11
N GLN A 357 -13.34 33.46 -4.74
CA GLN A 357 -14.31 32.87 -3.81
C GLN A 357 -14.31 33.59 -2.46
N GLY A 358 -15.49 34.08 -2.06
CA GLY A 358 -15.67 34.84 -0.81
C GLY A 358 -15.05 36.23 -0.82
N ALA A 359 -14.50 36.68 -1.95
CA ALA A 359 -13.78 37.94 -2.04
C ALA A 359 -14.67 39.18 -2.15
N ASP A 360 -14.19 40.28 -1.58
CA ASP A 360 -14.64 41.63 -1.87
C ASP A 360 -13.65 42.33 -2.83
N ASP A 361 -13.81 43.64 -3.05
CA ASP A 361 -12.98 44.41 -3.98
C ASP A 361 -11.66 44.92 -3.37
N THR A 362 -11.44 44.65 -2.08
CA THR A 362 -10.37 45.25 -1.29
C THR A 362 -9.00 44.63 -1.60
N ALA A 363 -7.95 45.31 -1.12
CA ALA A 363 -6.59 44.81 -1.24
C ALA A 363 -6.33 43.54 -0.41
N ALA A 364 -7.15 43.26 0.63
CA ALA A 364 -6.95 42.11 1.50
C ALA A 364 -7.00 40.77 0.76
N TRP A 365 -7.76 40.69 -0.34
CA TRP A 365 -7.89 39.48 -1.17
C TRP A 365 -6.82 39.32 -2.25
N ARG A 366 -5.90 40.27 -2.38
CA ARG A 366 -4.81 40.21 -3.35
C ARG A 366 -3.60 39.56 -2.71
N ARG A 367 -3.74 38.30 -2.30
CA ARG A 367 -2.74 37.64 -1.47
C ARG A 367 -2.52 36.18 -1.83
N VAL A 368 -1.41 35.64 -1.34
CA VAL A 368 -1.22 34.21 -1.15
C VAL A 368 -1.16 33.95 0.34
N ASP A 369 -2.02 33.09 0.83
CA ASP A 369 -2.01 32.60 2.19
C ASP A 369 -0.98 31.47 2.28
N VAL A 370 0.07 31.67 3.07
CA VAL A 370 1.20 30.73 3.20
C VAL A 370 1.13 30.03 4.54
N GLN A 371 0.98 28.71 4.53
CA GLN A 371 0.86 27.90 5.72
C GLN A 371 1.99 26.87 5.76
N VAL A 372 2.72 26.78 6.88
CA VAL A 372 3.79 25.78 7.06
C VAL A 372 3.32 24.71 8.03
N GLY A 373 3.43 23.44 7.64
CA GLY A 373 3.08 22.27 8.46
C GLY A 373 4.17 21.19 8.39
N THR A 374 4.04 20.12 9.19
CA THR A 374 5.07 19.05 9.30
C THR A 374 4.65 17.70 8.73
N ARG A 375 3.63 17.67 7.86
CA ARG A 375 3.14 16.50 7.11
C ARG A 375 2.81 15.29 7.99
N GLN A 376 1.59 15.30 8.53
CA GLN A 376 0.94 14.17 9.20
C GLN A 376 -0.56 14.27 8.92
N THR A 377 -0.98 14.20 7.66
CA THR A 377 -2.41 14.03 7.36
C THR A 377 -2.63 12.71 6.66
N GLN A 378 -3.81 12.18 6.92
CA GLN A 378 -4.37 11.05 6.25
C GLN A 378 -4.33 11.23 4.73
N ASN A 379 -4.11 10.12 4.04
CA ASN A 379 -4.38 10.02 2.62
C ASN A 379 -5.80 9.49 2.46
N PRO A 380 -6.80 10.34 2.12
CA PRO A 380 -8.20 9.92 2.12
C PRO A 380 -8.41 8.70 1.21
N GLY A 381 -7.88 8.73 -0.01
CA GLY A 381 -8.02 7.59 -0.91
C GLY A 381 -7.40 6.29 -0.38
N LEU A 382 -6.32 6.35 0.40
CA LEU A 382 -5.73 5.15 1.02
C LEU A 382 -6.42 4.75 2.33
N HIS A 383 -7.00 5.70 3.05
CA HIS A 383 -7.85 5.46 4.21
C HIS A 383 -9.14 4.75 3.81
N GLU A 384 -9.81 5.27 2.78
CA GLU A 384 -10.97 4.63 2.15
C GLU A 384 -10.65 3.20 1.70
N THR A 385 -9.43 2.97 1.19
CA THR A 385 -8.98 1.62 0.85
C THR A 385 -8.84 0.72 2.09
N GLY A 386 -8.53 1.27 3.26
CA GLY A 386 -8.57 0.55 4.52
C GLY A 386 -9.97 -0.02 4.82
N HIS A 387 -11.04 0.73 4.55
CA HIS A 387 -12.41 0.20 4.65
C HIS A 387 -12.65 -0.96 3.68
N MET A 388 -12.19 -0.84 2.44
CA MET A 388 -12.27 -1.91 1.44
C MET A 388 -11.50 -3.19 1.86
N LEU A 389 -10.54 -3.05 2.77
CA LEU A 389 -9.75 -4.15 3.37
C LEU A 389 -10.31 -4.61 4.73
N GLY A 390 -11.46 -4.07 5.15
CA GLY A 390 -12.22 -4.49 6.32
C GLY A 390 -11.98 -3.72 7.61
N LEU A 391 -11.37 -2.54 7.52
CA LEU A 391 -11.02 -1.71 8.66
C LEU A 391 -12.10 -0.64 8.91
N GLY A 392 -12.37 -0.33 10.18
CA GLY A 392 -13.27 0.76 10.56
C GLY A 392 -12.53 2.05 10.88
N ASP A 393 -13.30 3.15 11.03
CA ASP A 393 -12.78 4.44 11.48
C ASP A 393 -12.31 4.42 12.94
N GLU A 394 -11.26 5.20 13.25
CA GLU A 394 -10.65 5.32 14.58
C GLU A 394 -10.72 6.74 15.18
N TYR A 395 -11.25 7.74 14.47
CA TYR A 395 -11.22 9.15 14.89
C TYR A 395 -12.50 9.64 15.62
N THR A 396 -13.71 9.22 15.22
CA THR A 396 -15.00 9.71 15.82
C THR A 396 -15.78 8.68 16.62
N ALA A 397 -15.86 7.45 16.12
CA ALA A 397 -16.46 6.32 16.80
C ALA A 397 -15.87 5.05 16.21
N ILE A 398 -15.44 4.13 17.07
CA ILE A 398 -14.95 2.84 16.61
C ILE A 398 -16.16 1.93 16.43
N ASP A 399 -16.31 1.38 15.22
CA ASP A 399 -17.36 0.40 14.96
C ASP A 399 -17.19 -0.84 15.87
N PRO A 400 -18.26 -1.30 16.56
CA PRO A 400 -18.15 -2.43 17.49
C PRO A 400 -17.71 -3.75 16.86
N ALA A 401 -18.08 -4.02 15.60
CA ALA A 401 -17.66 -5.24 14.91
C ALA A 401 -16.19 -5.15 14.49
N TYR A 402 -15.73 -4.00 14.01
CA TYR A 402 -14.31 -3.72 13.80
C TYR A 402 -13.49 -3.90 15.10
N GLN A 403 -13.95 -3.31 16.21
CA GLN A 403 -13.32 -3.49 17.52
C GLN A 403 -13.27 -4.97 17.93
N ALA A 404 -14.36 -5.72 17.73
CA ALA A 404 -14.42 -7.14 18.09
C ALA A 404 -13.44 -7.97 17.25
N MET A 405 -13.35 -7.73 15.93
CA MET A 405 -12.38 -8.38 15.05
C MET A 405 -10.95 -8.13 15.54
N VAL A 406 -10.59 -6.88 15.82
CA VAL A 406 -9.26 -6.52 16.31
C VAL A 406 -8.96 -7.18 17.66
N THR A 407 -9.88 -7.12 18.62
CA THR A 407 -9.71 -7.77 19.93
C THR A 407 -9.55 -9.28 19.79
N ASN A 408 -10.33 -9.94 18.94
CA ASN A 408 -10.28 -11.39 18.77
C ASN A 408 -8.99 -11.87 18.09
N THR A 409 -8.40 -11.04 17.22
CA THR A 409 -7.21 -11.40 16.45
C THR A 409 -5.91 -11.02 17.16
N THR A 410 -5.89 -9.89 17.87
CA THR A 410 -4.66 -9.31 18.47
C THR A 410 -4.72 -9.14 19.99
N GLY A 411 -5.90 -9.24 20.60
CA GLY A 411 -6.12 -8.88 22.01
C GLY A 411 -6.18 -7.37 22.27
N GLN A 412 -6.02 -6.54 21.25
CA GLN A 412 -5.94 -5.09 21.41
C GLN A 412 -7.33 -4.46 21.52
N VAL A 413 -7.45 -3.47 22.43
CA VAL A 413 -8.60 -2.57 22.50
C VAL A 413 -8.22 -1.26 21.84
N LEU A 414 -9.01 -0.81 20.86
CA LEU A 414 -8.73 0.42 20.15
C LEU A 414 -9.19 1.62 20.98
N ALA A 415 -8.42 2.69 20.91
CA ALA A 415 -8.78 3.95 21.53
C ALA A 415 -9.13 4.94 20.42
N GLN A 416 -10.32 5.53 20.53
CA GLN A 416 -10.73 6.60 19.65
C GLN A 416 -9.81 7.81 19.84
N GLY A 417 -9.44 8.48 18.74
CA GLY A 417 -8.87 9.82 18.79
C GLY A 417 -8.19 10.22 17.50
N ASN A 418 -7.90 11.51 17.37
CA ASN A 418 -7.11 12.05 16.27
C ASN A 418 -5.64 11.74 16.52
N ASN A 419 -5.10 10.74 15.83
CA ASN A 419 -3.74 10.27 15.99
C ASN A 419 -3.10 9.92 14.63
N GLU A 420 -1.87 9.42 14.66
CA GLU A 420 -1.06 9.09 13.48
C GLU A 420 -1.54 7.86 12.70
N SER A 421 -2.55 7.13 13.18
CA SER A 421 -3.12 5.96 12.52
C SER A 421 -3.69 6.31 11.14
N ALA A 422 -3.45 5.41 10.17
CA ALA A 422 -4.04 5.42 8.84
C ALA A 422 -5.57 5.45 8.85
N MET A 423 -6.17 4.82 9.86
CA MET A 423 -7.63 4.78 10.06
C MET A 423 -8.15 5.91 10.96
N SER A 424 -7.29 6.88 11.30
CA SER A 424 -7.62 8.08 12.08
C SER A 424 -7.36 9.36 11.28
N MET A 425 -6.31 10.12 11.59
CA MET A 425 -5.97 11.38 10.92
C MET A 425 -4.57 11.35 10.31
N GLY A 426 -3.84 10.24 10.47
CA GLY A 426 -2.48 10.08 10.00
C GLY A 426 -2.35 9.03 8.89
N SER A 427 -1.13 8.56 8.70
CA SER A 427 -0.76 7.65 7.60
C SER A 427 -0.02 6.40 8.07
N THR A 428 -0.03 6.12 9.37
CA THR A 428 0.70 4.98 9.96
C THR A 428 -0.20 3.76 9.95
N VAL A 429 0.22 2.72 9.22
CA VAL A 429 -0.42 1.41 9.29
C VAL A 429 0.03 0.70 10.57
N GLN A 430 -0.91 0.47 11.46
CA GLN A 430 -0.69 -0.12 12.77
C GLN A 430 -0.80 -1.64 12.71
N PRO A 431 -0.20 -2.40 13.65
CA PRO A 431 -0.24 -3.86 13.63
C PRO A 431 -1.66 -4.44 13.57
N TRP A 432 -2.61 -3.84 14.29
CA TRP A 432 -4.01 -4.28 14.30
C TRP A 432 -4.76 -4.02 13.00
N HIS A 433 -4.24 -3.19 12.10
CA HIS A 433 -4.82 -3.03 10.76
C HIS A 433 -4.66 -4.28 9.90
N TYR A 434 -3.86 -5.26 10.34
CA TYR A 434 -3.70 -6.55 9.65
C TYR A 434 -4.65 -7.63 10.21
N SER A 435 -5.59 -7.27 11.09
CA SER A 435 -6.55 -8.21 11.69
C SER A 435 -7.42 -8.93 10.65
N SER A 436 -7.93 -8.23 9.63
CA SER A 436 -8.71 -8.85 8.55
C SER A 436 -7.86 -9.84 7.72
N PHE A 437 -6.61 -9.48 7.47
CA PHE A 437 -5.64 -10.33 6.77
C PHE A 437 -5.28 -11.57 7.60
N LEU A 438 -5.19 -11.46 8.93
CA LEU A 438 -4.96 -12.59 9.82
C LEU A 438 -6.14 -13.57 9.83
N GLU A 439 -7.38 -13.07 9.82
CA GLU A 439 -8.57 -13.92 9.67
C GLU A 439 -8.54 -14.68 8.34
N ALA A 440 -8.23 -13.99 7.25
CA ALA A 440 -8.13 -14.60 5.93
C ALA A 440 -6.99 -15.64 5.85
N LEU A 441 -5.83 -15.36 6.45
CA LEU A 441 -4.72 -16.30 6.53
C LEU A 441 -5.12 -17.59 7.27
N ARG A 442 -5.79 -17.44 8.43
CA ARG A 442 -6.28 -18.59 9.21
C ARG A 442 -7.28 -19.42 8.41
N ALA A 443 -8.18 -18.76 7.70
CA ALA A 443 -9.19 -19.41 6.86
C ALA A 443 -8.56 -20.15 5.67
N VAL A 444 -7.62 -19.52 4.93
CA VAL A 444 -7.01 -20.14 3.74
C VAL A 444 -6.05 -21.27 4.12
N SER A 445 -5.31 -21.12 5.22
CA SER A 445 -4.38 -22.16 5.67
C SER A 445 -5.07 -23.30 6.42
N GLY A 446 -6.27 -23.05 6.98
CA GLY A 446 -6.98 -23.96 7.87
C GLY A 446 -6.26 -24.14 9.21
N MET A 447 -5.52 -23.12 9.67
CA MET A 447 -4.68 -23.16 10.87
C MET A 447 -4.93 -21.90 11.69
N ASN A 448 -5.12 -22.04 13.01
CA ASN A 448 -5.39 -20.88 13.89
C ASN A 448 -4.13 -20.34 14.56
N GLU A 449 -3.04 -21.11 14.51
CA GLU A 449 -1.73 -20.88 15.11
C GLU A 449 -0.92 -19.83 14.36
N TRP A 450 -1.53 -18.67 14.14
CA TRP A 450 -0.91 -17.48 13.57
C TRP A 450 -1.10 -16.30 14.51
N SER A 451 -0.07 -15.47 14.66
CA SER A 451 -0.14 -14.18 15.33
C SER A 451 0.55 -13.09 14.51
N LEU A 452 0.22 -11.84 14.81
CA LEU A 452 0.96 -10.65 14.38
C LEU A 452 2.27 -10.48 15.16
#